data_AF-A0A085VR59-F1
#
_entry.id   AF-A0A085VR59-F1
#
_cell.length_a   1.000
_cell.length_b   1.000
_cell.length_c   1.000
_cell.angle_alpha   90.00
_cell.angle_beta   90.00
_cell.angle_gamma   90.00
#
_symmetry.space_group_name_H-M   'P 1'
#
loop_
_entity.id
_entity.type
_entity.pdbx_description
1 polymer ?
#
loop_
_entity_poly.entity_id
_entity_poly.type
_entity_poly.pdbx_seq_one_letter_code
_entity_poly.pdbx_strand_id
1 'polypeptide(L)'
;MELKQKLQDYTQAEFGDFVSQITTVAVSEKAHNRMISHFDAIVGHPKGADLIFYPELSEYDSYLPAEGVIVSQVKQWHNNKGQAAFKDDALPQRPPKLSSQEQAWKASSANMNKLQALISKASQADEVVDRAFVSLEALLNSAESILKKEAGRASDQQTYANLEKILEQLEAADHWLITALQSHAYHKSGFEFARQDAQRSLSSPYLHKDLQVSIHRLANEAGGKYQSRLAQFKQRQHAIFPRAEAVLSRLEESLVSAATILKSGPAIAANTFIVPLEDVGSTPRILTTIPETSASFERVAIDLKKSIRSAVAGLSWLTPAADGKTIGWANIFSFEFSRRGCGLPFALTTPLSELMPIEGVDWSEMAGQRTDVPLKFRLCSGVSGVSVKVHWGLKEVTEFAYLAVVHVDQLSPSAKVSVRAAQWDRAKNAYYFDSPSSPGNRVYWSSDSLPKIESNWPPTTNRINASGYKAPVATPVVETIDNSAQLNFDDCIVVFPPSTGIDPVYVMFKAVGNTPA
;
A
#
# COMPACT_ATOMS: atom_id res chain seq x y z
N MET A 1 38.88 29.68 -12.58
CA MET A 1 39.36 28.78 -13.65
C MET A 1 39.34 29.54 -14.97
N GLU A 2 40.32 29.32 -15.85
CA GLU A 2 40.34 29.89 -17.20
C GLU A 2 39.53 28.99 -18.16
N LEU A 3 38.59 29.54 -18.90
CA LEU A 3 37.77 28.80 -19.87
C LEU A 3 38.50 28.71 -21.21
N LYS A 4 38.86 27.49 -21.63
CA LYS A 4 39.55 27.24 -22.91
C LYS A 4 38.54 27.15 -24.04
N GLN A 5 38.94 27.57 -25.25
CA GLN A 5 38.02 27.75 -26.36
C GLN A 5 37.54 26.45 -27.01
N LYS A 6 38.31 25.37 -26.92
CA LYS A 6 37.94 24.06 -27.47
C LYS A 6 38.06 22.98 -26.42
N LEU A 7 37.23 21.95 -26.55
CA LEU A 7 37.30 20.75 -25.70
C LEU A 7 38.69 20.11 -25.75
N GLN A 8 39.32 20.08 -26.93
CA GLN A 8 40.64 19.49 -27.14
C GLN A 8 41.79 20.28 -26.49
N ASP A 9 41.52 21.48 -25.96
CA ASP A 9 42.51 22.24 -25.20
C ASP A 9 42.55 21.83 -23.72
N TYR A 10 41.51 21.14 -23.24
CA TYR A 10 41.41 20.60 -21.88
C TYR A 10 42.05 19.21 -21.79
N THR A 11 42.79 18.93 -20.72
CA THR A 11 43.02 17.55 -20.29
C THR A 11 41.75 16.96 -19.68
N GLN A 12 41.66 15.64 -19.59
CA GLN A 12 40.51 14.98 -18.98
C GLN A 12 40.28 15.46 -17.54
N ALA A 13 41.36 15.66 -16.77
CA ALA A 13 41.28 16.17 -15.40
C ALA A 13 40.79 17.63 -15.35
N GLU A 14 41.33 18.51 -16.20
CA GLU A 14 40.90 19.92 -16.26
C GLU A 14 39.43 20.06 -16.65
N PHE A 15 38.95 19.19 -17.56
CA PHE A 15 37.53 19.17 -17.93
C PHE A 15 36.65 18.59 -16.82
N GLY A 16 37.12 17.57 -16.10
CA GLY A 16 36.44 17.05 -14.91
C GLY A 16 36.27 18.11 -13.82
N ASP A 17 37.32 18.89 -13.55
CA ASP A 17 37.28 20.01 -12.60
C ASP A 17 36.31 21.11 -13.06
N PHE A 18 36.24 21.36 -14.37
CA PHE A 18 35.29 22.31 -14.95
C PHE A 18 33.85 21.85 -14.74
N VAL A 19 33.54 20.58 -14.98
CA VAL A 19 32.21 20.00 -14.75
C VAL A 19 31.87 20.00 -13.26
N SER A 20 32.82 19.64 -12.39
CA SER A 20 32.64 19.68 -10.93
C SER A 20 32.28 21.07 -10.42
N GLN A 21 32.89 22.14 -10.96
CA GLN A 21 32.53 23.52 -10.59
C GLN A 21 31.13 23.91 -11.06
N ILE A 22 30.65 23.37 -12.18
CA ILE A 22 29.26 23.57 -12.61
C ILE A 22 28.33 22.85 -11.63
N THR A 23 28.56 21.57 -11.33
CA THR A 23 27.66 20.78 -10.47
C THR A 23 27.64 21.24 -9.01
N THR A 24 28.72 21.87 -8.52
CA THR A 24 28.81 22.37 -7.12
C THR A 24 28.15 23.74 -6.91
N VAL A 25 27.84 24.49 -7.98
CA VAL A 25 27.14 25.80 -7.93
C VAL A 25 27.73 26.80 -6.91
N ALA A 26 29.06 26.91 -6.84
CA ALA A 26 29.77 27.78 -5.87
C ALA A 26 29.99 29.23 -6.34
N VAL A 27 29.34 29.67 -7.43
CA VAL A 27 29.56 30.98 -8.07
C VAL A 27 28.23 31.72 -8.29
N SER A 28 28.30 33.01 -8.64
CA SER A 28 27.09 33.80 -8.94
C SER A 28 26.32 33.23 -10.14
N GLU A 29 25.00 33.42 -10.16
CA GLU A 29 24.11 32.93 -11.22
C GLU A 29 24.59 33.34 -12.63
N LYS A 30 25.02 34.60 -12.80
CA LYS A 30 25.56 35.09 -14.08
C LYS A 30 26.84 34.35 -14.49
N ALA A 31 27.71 34.01 -13.53
CA ALA A 31 28.91 33.23 -13.80
C ALA A 31 28.58 31.75 -14.09
N HIS A 32 27.63 31.19 -13.35
CA HIS A 32 27.15 29.81 -13.54
C HIS A 32 26.51 29.61 -14.92
N ASN A 33 25.61 30.51 -15.33
CA ASN A 33 25.00 30.50 -16.67
C ASN A 33 26.06 30.60 -17.78
N ARG A 34 27.09 31.43 -17.60
CA ARG A 34 28.21 31.53 -18.54
C ARG A 34 28.98 30.21 -18.65
N MET A 35 29.16 29.47 -17.55
CA MET A 35 29.82 28.17 -17.56
C MET A 35 28.99 27.11 -18.27
N ILE A 36 27.67 27.08 -18.05
CA ILE A 36 26.75 26.16 -18.75
C ILE A 36 26.77 26.43 -20.27
N SER A 37 26.63 27.70 -20.68
CA SER A 37 26.70 28.07 -22.10
C SER A 37 28.06 27.73 -22.73
N HIS A 38 29.15 27.87 -21.96
CA HIS A 38 30.48 27.47 -22.42
C HIS A 38 30.60 25.96 -22.62
N PHE A 39 30.09 25.16 -21.67
CA PHE A 39 30.04 23.71 -21.81
C PHE A 39 29.30 23.29 -23.07
N ASP A 40 28.11 23.85 -23.30
CA ASP A 40 27.28 23.58 -24.47
C ASP A 40 28.03 23.85 -25.78
N ALA A 41 28.74 24.97 -25.84
CA ALA A 41 29.50 25.40 -27.01
C ALA A 41 30.69 24.49 -27.34
N ILE A 42 31.40 23.96 -26.32
CA ILE A 42 32.65 23.20 -26.55
C ILE A 42 32.44 21.69 -26.67
N VAL A 43 31.38 21.13 -26.07
CA VAL A 43 31.25 19.68 -25.90
C VAL A 43 30.97 18.92 -27.20
N GLY A 44 30.29 19.53 -28.18
CA GLY A 44 30.00 18.93 -29.49
C GLY A 44 29.11 17.68 -29.45
N HIS A 45 28.51 17.39 -28.29
CA HIS A 45 27.51 16.35 -28.08
C HIS A 45 26.11 16.90 -28.44
N PRO A 46 25.24 16.13 -29.12
CA PRO A 46 23.91 16.62 -29.54
C PRO A 46 23.00 17.02 -28.37
N LYS A 47 23.22 16.45 -27.18
CA LYS A 47 22.52 16.85 -25.95
C LYS A 47 23.12 18.07 -25.26
N GLY A 48 24.31 18.53 -25.67
CA GLY A 48 24.89 19.75 -25.14
C GLY A 48 24.92 19.80 -23.61
N ALA A 49 24.50 20.93 -23.04
CA ALA A 49 24.37 21.15 -21.59
C ALA A 49 23.39 20.20 -20.88
N ASP A 50 22.45 19.54 -21.58
CA ASP A 50 21.53 18.59 -20.94
C ASP A 50 22.28 17.40 -20.32
N LEU A 51 23.49 17.08 -20.80
CA LEU A 51 24.34 16.05 -20.19
C LEU A 51 24.69 16.33 -18.73
N ILE A 52 24.74 17.60 -18.33
CA ILE A 52 25.06 18.01 -16.95
C ILE A 52 23.91 17.65 -16.01
N PHE A 53 22.67 17.74 -16.49
CA PHE A 53 21.46 17.54 -15.69
C PHE A 53 20.88 16.14 -15.83
N TYR A 54 21.08 15.49 -16.98
CA TYR A 54 20.49 14.21 -17.35
C TYR A 54 21.51 13.26 -18.02
N PRO A 55 22.56 12.84 -17.31
CA PRO A 55 23.54 11.89 -17.84
C PRO A 55 22.90 10.52 -18.10
N GLU A 56 23.28 9.86 -19.20
CA GLU A 56 22.89 8.45 -19.46
C GLU A 56 23.67 7.48 -18.55
N LEU A 57 23.00 6.86 -17.59
CA LEU A 57 23.63 5.93 -16.66
C LEU A 57 23.67 4.50 -17.25
N SER A 58 24.86 3.92 -17.38
CA SER A 58 25.02 2.46 -17.56
C SER A 58 25.28 1.77 -16.21
N GLU A 59 25.14 0.44 -16.18
CA GLU A 59 25.37 -0.39 -14.98
C GLU A 59 26.81 -0.22 -14.43
N TYR A 60 27.78 0.12 -15.29
CA TYR A 60 29.19 0.41 -14.94
C TYR A 60 29.41 1.83 -14.39
N ASP A 61 28.53 2.78 -14.70
CA ASP A 61 28.69 4.20 -14.32
C ASP A 61 28.23 4.50 -12.89
N SER A 62 27.57 3.53 -12.23
CA SER A 62 27.05 3.64 -10.86
C SER A 62 28.11 3.85 -9.77
N TYR A 63 29.40 3.66 -10.10
CA TYR A 63 30.53 3.82 -9.19
C TYR A 63 31.32 5.14 -9.38
N LEU A 64 30.94 5.98 -10.35
CA LEU A 64 31.61 7.25 -10.63
C LEU A 64 30.87 8.44 -9.99
N PRO A 65 31.58 9.48 -9.52
CA PRO A 65 31.00 10.79 -9.24
C PRO A 65 30.30 11.37 -10.48
N ALA A 66 29.33 12.27 -10.29
CA ALA A 66 28.51 12.83 -11.38
C ALA A 66 29.36 13.43 -12.52
N GLU A 67 30.43 14.14 -12.18
CA GLU A 67 31.40 14.68 -13.14
C GLU A 67 32.12 13.59 -13.93
N GLY A 68 32.44 12.45 -13.30
CA GLY A 68 33.08 11.31 -13.94
C GLY A 68 32.20 10.68 -15.01
N VAL A 69 30.89 10.60 -14.77
CA VAL A 69 29.89 10.09 -15.72
C VAL A 69 29.76 11.03 -16.93
N ILE A 70 29.77 12.35 -16.71
CA ILE A 70 29.68 13.34 -17.80
C ILE A 70 30.95 13.29 -18.66
N VAL A 71 32.13 13.27 -18.03
CA VAL A 71 33.43 13.17 -18.71
C VAL A 71 33.50 11.89 -19.55
N SER A 72 33.02 10.75 -19.03
CA SER A 72 33.04 9.47 -19.75
C SER A 72 32.14 9.49 -21.00
N GLN A 73 30.94 10.08 -20.91
CA GLN A 73 30.01 10.19 -22.04
C GLN A 73 30.53 11.10 -23.15
N VAL A 74 31.07 12.26 -22.78
CA VAL A 74 31.70 13.18 -23.75
C VAL A 74 32.88 12.50 -24.44
N LYS A 75 33.73 11.82 -23.67
CA LYS A 75 34.86 11.06 -24.21
C LYS A 75 34.41 9.96 -25.16
N GLN A 76 33.42 9.16 -24.76
CA GLN A 76 32.89 8.06 -25.58
C GLN A 76 32.29 8.57 -26.89
N TRP A 77 31.57 9.69 -26.88
CA TRP A 77 30.98 10.29 -28.07
C TRP A 77 32.01 10.70 -29.12
N HIS A 78 33.05 11.43 -28.71
CA HIS A 78 34.15 11.82 -29.61
C HIS A 78 34.93 10.61 -30.10
N ASN A 79 35.19 9.64 -29.22
CA ASN A 79 35.86 8.39 -29.58
C ASN A 79 35.06 7.57 -30.62
N ASN A 80 33.72 7.53 -30.51
CA ASN A 80 32.85 6.87 -31.50
C ASN A 80 32.94 7.51 -32.90
N LYS A 81 33.27 8.81 -32.95
CA LYS A 81 33.55 9.55 -34.19
C LYS A 81 35.00 9.44 -34.65
N GLY A 82 35.86 8.74 -33.91
CA GLY A 82 37.29 8.62 -34.20
C GLY A 82 38.09 9.88 -33.89
N GLN A 83 37.63 10.70 -32.95
CA GLN A 83 38.28 11.94 -32.51
C GLN A 83 38.66 11.83 -31.03
N ALA A 84 39.78 12.43 -30.64
CA ALA A 84 40.15 12.57 -29.24
C ALA A 84 39.27 13.67 -28.61
N ALA A 85 38.71 13.41 -27.43
CA ALA A 85 37.91 14.41 -26.73
C ALA A 85 38.83 15.45 -26.08
N PHE A 86 39.87 14.98 -25.39
CA PHE A 86 40.78 15.80 -24.59
C PHE A 86 42.20 15.86 -25.15
N LYS A 87 42.98 16.82 -24.66
CA LYS A 87 44.39 17.06 -25.04
C LYS A 87 45.30 15.87 -24.77
N ASP A 88 45.03 15.13 -23.69
CA ASP A 88 45.78 13.98 -23.20
C ASP A 88 45.10 12.64 -23.55
N ASP A 89 44.05 12.66 -24.38
CA ASP A 89 43.40 11.44 -24.83
C ASP A 89 44.23 10.73 -25.90
N ALA A 90 44.59 9.48 -25.62
CA ALA A 90 44.92 8.53 -26.66
C ALA A 90 43.62 8.09 -27.36
N LEU A 91 43.55 8.24 -28.69
CA LEU A 91 42.47 7.67 -29.49
C LEU A 91 42.38 6.17 -29.17
N PRO A 92 41.27 5.67 -28.60
CA PRO A 92 41.10 4.24 -28.44
C PRO A 92 41.11 3.63 -29.84
N GLN A 93 41.85 2.53 -30.01
CA GLN A 93 41.77 1.77 -31.24
C GLN A 93 40.31 1.43 -31.48
N ARG A 94 39.75 1.89 -32.60
CA ARG A 94 38.36 1.61 -32.95
C ARG A 94 38.20 0.09 -32.89
N PRO A 95 37.26 -0.45 -32.09
CA PRO A 95 37.09 -1.89 -32.01
C PRO A 95 36.91 -2.41 -33.44
N PRO A 96 37.58 -3.51 -33.80
CA PRO A 96 37.53 -4.03 -35.15
C PRO A 96 36.07 -4.17 -35.57
N LYS A 97 35.73 -3.71 -36.77
CA LYS A 97 34.38 -3.90 -37.32
C LYS A 97 34.16 -5.39 -37.45
N LEU A 98 33.31 -5.94 -36.57
CA LEU A 98 32.87 -7.32 -36.64
C LEU A 98 32.28 -7.56 -38.02
N SER A 99 32.67 -8.67 -38.65
CA SER A 99 32.02 -9.19 -39.85
C SER A 99 30.54 -9.42 -39.59
N SER A 100 29.74 -9.47 -40.66
CA SER A 100 28.30 -9.76 -40.54
C SER A 100 28.02 -11.09 -39.82
N GLN A 101 28.91 -12.08 -39.96
CA GLN A 101 28.82 -13.37 -39.27
C GLN A 101 29.05 -13.22 -37.76
N GLU A 102 30.08 -12.46 -37.35
CA GLU A 102 30.37 -12.23 -35.93
C GLU A 102 29.27 -11.38 -35.27
N GLN A 103 28.70 -10.41 -35.99
CA GLN A 103 27.55 -9.64 -35.50
C GLN A 103 26.32 -10.53 -35.31
N ALA A 104 26.02 -11.39 -36.29
CA ALA A 104 24.92 -12.33 -36.22
C ALA A 104 25.10 -13.35 -35.08
N TRP A 105 26.33 -13.83 -34.86
CA TRP A 105 26.67 -14.67 -33.72
C TRP A 105 26.44 -13.94 -32.40
N LYS A 106 27.02 -12.73 -32.23
CA LYS A 106 26.88 -11.93 -31.02
C LYS A 106 25.41 -11.63 -30.67
N ALA A 107 24.61 -11.25 -31.65
CA ALA A 107 23.18 -10.98 -31.46
C ALA A 107 22.41 -12.25 -31.06
N SER A 108 22.64 -13.37 -31.75
CA SER A 108 22.04 -14.66 -31.39
C SER A 108 22.47 -15.14 -30.00
N SER A 109 23.75 -14.98 -29.62
CA SER A 109 24.25 -15.34 -28.28
C SER A 109 23.60 -14.48 -27.21
N ALA A 110 23.40 -13.17 -27.45
CA ALA A 110 22.67 -12.31 -26.53
C ALA A 110 21.21 -12.76 -26.35
N ASN A 111 20.54 -13.18 -27.43
CA ASN A 111 19.19 -13.74 -27.36
C ASN A 111 19.16 -15.06 -26.56
N MET A 112 20.15 -15.94 -26.76
CA MET A 112 20.30 -17.16 -25.96
C MET A 112 20.46 -16.84 -24.47
N ASN A 113 21.33 -15.89 -24.13
CA ASN A 113 21.56 -15.49 -22.73
C ASN A 113 20.29 -14.92 -22.10
N LYS A 114 19.53 -14.09 -22.83
CA LYS A 114 18.22 -13.57 -22.36
C LYS A 114 17.23 -14.70 -22.09
N LEU A 115 17.15 -15.69 -22.99
CA LEU A 115 16.28 -16.86 -22.81
C LEU A 115 16.70 -17.69 -21.58
N GLN A 116 18.00 -17.94 -21.41
CA GLN A 116 18.52 -18.65 -20.24
C GLN A 116 18.24 -17.90 -18.93
N ALA A 117 18.39 -16.57 -18.92
CA ALA A 117 18.06 -15.75 -17.77
C ALA A 117 16.55 -15.80 -17.43
N LEU A 118 15.68 -15.78 -18.43
CA LEU A 118 14.23 -15.96 -18.23
C LEU A 118 13.93 -17.34 -17.62
N ILE A 119 14.54 -18.40 -18.14
CA ILE A 119 14.40 -19.76 -17.61
C ILE A 119 14.85 -19.83 -16.15
N SER A 120 16.02 -19.27 -15.82
CA SER A 120 16.53 -19.26 -14.45
C SER A 120 15.61 -18.52 -13.48
N LYS A 121 15.10 -17.35 -13.87
CA LYS A 121 14.13 -16.58 -13.05
C LYS A 121 12.84 -17.37 -12.82
N ALA A 122 12.33 -18.04 -13.85
CA ALA A 122 11.14 -18.87 -13.73
C ALA A 122 11.35 -20.07 -12.79
N SER A 123 12.50 -20.76 -12.89
CA SER A 123 12.84 -21.86 -11.99
C SER A 123 13.01 -21.40 -10.53
N GLN A 124 13.58 -20.22 -10.30
CA GLN A 124 13.64 -19.65 -8.95
C GLN A 124 12.23 -19.33 -8.43
N ALA A 125 11.35 -18.80 -9.27
CA ALA A 125 9.96 -18.58 -8.91
C ALA A 125 9.21 -19.89 -8.62
N ASP A 126 9.47 -20.96 -9.39
CA ASP A 126 8.95 -22.31 -9.13
C ASP A 126 9.32 -22.78 -7.72
N GLU A 127 10.59 -22.68 -7.34
CA GLU A 127 11.08 -23.08 -6.01
C GLU A 127 10.45 -22.26 -4.88
N VAL A 128 10.22 -20.96 -5.10
CA VAL A 128 9.55 -20.10 -4.12
C VAL A 128 8.09 -20.52 -3.94
N VAL A 129 7.37 -20.79 -5.03
CA VAL A 129 5.97 -21.26 -4.97
C VAL A 129 5.88 -22.61 -4.27
N ASP A 130 6.76 -23.56 -4.58
CA ASP A 130 6.78 -24.88 -3.94
C ASP A 130 7.02 -24.77 -2.43
N ARG A 131 7.99 -23.94 -2.00
CA ARG A 131 8.25 -23.70 -0.59
C ARG A 131 7.06 -23.03 0.10
N ALA A 132 6.39 -22.08 -0.55
CA ALA A 132 5.22 -21.42 0.00
C ALA A 132 4.08 -22.41 0.26
N PHE A 133 3.79 -23.30 -0.70
CA PHE A 133 2.80 -24.34 -0.48
C PHE A 133 3.20 -25.32 0.64
N VAL A 134 4.46 -25.80 0.68
CA VAL A 134 4.93 -26.71 1.74
C VAL A 134 4.79 -26.06 3.12
N SER A 135 5.12 -24.78 3.24
CA SER A 135 4.96 -24.01 4.47
C SER A 135 3.49 -23.91 4.89
N LEU A 136 2.60 -23.56 3.95
CA LEU A 136 1.17 -23.48 4.23
C LEU A 136 0.61 -24.84 4.66
N GLU A 137 0.96 -25.93 3.97
CA GLU A 137 0.53 -27.29 4.34
C GLU A 137 1.00 -27.70 5.74
N ALA A 138 2.26 -27.40 6.08
CA ALA A 138 2.81 -27.68 7.41
C ALA A 138 2.08 -26.90 8.51
N LEU A 139 1.77 -25.63 8.27
CA LEU A 139 1.03 -24.79 9.21
C LEU A 139 -0.42 -25.24 9.36
N LEU A 140 -1.09 -25.64 8.27
CA LEU A 140 -2.44 -26.20 8.32
C LEU A 140 -2.47 -27.50 9.14
N ASN A 141 -1.50 -28.40 8.94
CA ASN A 141 -1.37 -29.62 9.74
C ASN A 141 -1.19 -29.29 11.24
N SER A 142 -0.34 -28.31 11.55
CA SER A 142 -0.10 -27.86 12.93
C SER A 142 -1.37 -27.26 13.55
N ALA A 143 -2.06 -26.38 12.82
CA ALA A 143 -3.29 -25.75 13.25
C ALA A 143 -4.40 -26.77 13.55
N GLU A 144 -4.62 -27.73 12.65
CA GLU A 144 -5.58 -28.82 12.87
C GLU A 144 -5.23 -29.67 14.10
N SER A 145 -3.94 -29.95 14.33
CA SER A 145 -3.49 -30.70 15.51
C SER A 145 -3.79 -29.94 16.80
N ILE A 146 -3.56 -28.62 16.81
CA ILE A 146 -3.78 -27.78 17.99
C ILE A 146 -5.28 -27.62 18.24
N LEU A 147 -6.08 -27.30 17.22
CA LEU A 147 -7.54 -27.23 17.33
C LEU A 147 -8.13 -28.52 17.92
N LYS A 148 -7.64 -29.69 17.51
CA LYS A 148 -8.07 -30.98 18.07
C LYS A 148 -7.69 -31.15 19.55
N LYS A 149 -6.54 -30.64 19.98
CA LYS A 149 -6.08 -30.72 21.38
C LYS A 149 -6.84 -29.76 22.29
N GLU A 150 -7.21 -28.59 21.77
CA GLU A 150 -7.92 -27.56 22.52
C GLU A 150 -9.45 -27.81 22.55
N ALA A 151 -9.97 -28.69 21.69
CA ALA A 151 -11.37 -29.11 21.72
C ALA A 151 -11.76 -29.69 23.09
N GLY A 152 -12.69 -29.01 23.78
CA GLY A 152 -13.23 -29.42 25.08
C GLY A 152 -12.40 -29.01 26.31
N ARG A 153 -11.31 -28.26 26.14
CA ARG A 153 -10.59 -27.64 27.26
C ARG A 153 -11.21 -26.29 27.63
N ALA A 154 -11.09 -25.90 28.90
CA ALA A 154 -11.46 -24.56 29.33
C ALA A 154 -10.54 -23.54 28.64
N SER A 155 -11.11 -22.55 27.97
CA SER A 155 -10.33 -21.50 27.31
C SER A 155 -9.66 -20.61 28.36
N ASP A 156 -8.33 -20.58 28.32
CA ASP A 156 -7.52 -19.65 29.11
C ASP A 156 -6.78 -18.65 28.20
N GLN A 157 -6.08 -17.69 28.82
CA GLN A 157 -5.33 -16.66 28.10
C GLN A 157 -4.17 -17.23 27.26
N GLN A 158 -3.61 -18.38 27.64
CA GLN A 158 -2.54 -19.05 26.92
C GLN A 158 -3.08 -19.75 25.66
N THR A 159 -4.22 -20.44 25.76
CA THR A 159 -4.93 -21.02 24.62
C THR A 159 -5.29 -19.92 23.62
N TYR A 160 -5.82 -18.80 24.09
CA TYR A 160 -6.13 -17.67 23.23
C TYR A 160 -4.90 -17.14 22.48
N ALA A 161 -3.79 -16.87 23.20
CA ALA A 161 -2.55 -16.39 22.60
C ALA A 161 -1.95 -17.39 21.58
N ASN A 162 -2.07 -18.69 21.86
CA ASN A 162 -1.62 -19.74 20.95
C ASN A 162 -2.45 -19.76 19.66
N LEU A 163 -3.78 -19.64 19.76
CA LEU A 163 -4.68 -19.60 18.61
C LEU A 163 -4.44 -18.37 17.73
N GLU A 164 -4.23 -17.19 18.34
CA GLU A 164 -3.87 -15.96 17.61
C GLU A 164 -2.54 -16.12 16.86
N LYS A 165 -1.53 -16.72 17.50
CA LYS A 165 -0.23 -16.98 16.87
C LYS A 165 -0.32 -17.95 15.69
N ILE A 166 -1.21 -18.93 15.74
CA ILE A 166 -1.43 -19.85 14.61
C ILE A 166 -2.08 -19.10 13.45
N LEU A 167 -3.09 -18.29 13.76
CA LEU A 167 -3.75 -17.45 12.76
C LEU A 167 -2.74 -16.51 12.08
N GLU A 168 -1.82 -15.90 12.84
CA GLU A 168 -0.69 -15.09 12.31
C GLU A 168 0.11 -15.80 11.25
N GLN A 169 0.54 -17.01 11.60
CA GLN A 169 1.43 -17.78 10.74
C GLN A 169 0.70 -18.22 9.47
N LEU A 170 -0.58 -18.58 9.58
CA LEU A 170 -1.41 -18.94 8.43
C LEU A 170 -1.67 -17.74 7.50
N GLU A 171 -2.02 -16.58 8.05
CA GLU A 171 -2.21 -15.35 7.26
C GLU A 171 -0.91 -14.94 6.53
N ALA A 172 0.24 -15.03 7.21
CA ALA A 172 1.54 -14.75 6.60
C ALA A 172 1.89 -15.75 5.49
N ALA A 173 1.62 -17.04 5.71
CA ALA A 173 1.88 -18.08 4.72
C ALA A 173 0.96 -17.96 3.49
N ASP A 174 -0.30 -17.57 3.69
CA ASP A 174 -1.23 -17.26 2.60
C ASP A 174 -0.71 -16.08 1.76
N HIS A 175 -0.39 -14.96 2.40
CA HIS A 175 0.13 -13.78 1.72
C HIS A 175 1.39 -14.10 0.91
N TRP A 176 2.31 -14.90 1.48
CA TRP A 176 3.50 -15.34 0.79
C TRP A 176 3.17 -16.21 -0.43
N LEU A 177 2.25 -17.18 -0.30
CA LEU A 177 1.83 -18.03 -1.40
C LEU A 177 1.19 -17.23 -2.54
N ILE A 178 0.28 -16.30 -2.24
CA ILE A 178 -0.35 -15.43 -3.25
C ILE A 178 0.71 -14.63 -3.99
N THR A 179 1.63 -14.00 -3.25
CA THR A 179 2.70 -13.17 -3.83
C THR A 179 3.63 -14.02 -4.71
N ALA A 180 3.98 -15.23 -4.26
CA ALA A 180 4.78 -16.17 -5.02
C ALA A 180 4.08 -16.58 -6.33
N LEU A 181 2.79 -16.92 -6.28
CA LEU A 181 1.99 -17.29 -7.45
C LEU A 181 1.88 -16.14 -8.45
N GLN A 182 1.67 -14.91 -7.97
CA GLN A 182 1.63 -13.70 -8.80
C GLN A 182 2.98 -13.42 -9.47
N SER A 183 4.07 -13.50 -8.68
CA SER A 183 5.44 -13.34 -9.21
C SER A 183 5.77 -14.40 -10.26
N HIS A 184 5.36 -15.66 -10.06
CA HIS A 184 5.52 -16.70 -11.06
C HIS A 184 4.71 -16.39 -12.32
N ALA A 185 3.43 -16.02 -12.18
CA ALA A 185 2.54 -15.71 -13.30
C ALA A 185 3.03 -14.53 -14.17
N TYR A 186 3.78 -13.58 -13.59
CA TYR A 186 4.40 -12.46 -14.31
C TYR A 186 5.28 -12.91 -15.49
N HIS A 187 5.92 -14.09 -15.39
CA HIS A 187 6.79 -14.60 -16.44
C HIS A 187 6.05 -15.17 -17.67
N LYS A 188 4.72 -15.32 -17.60
CA LYS A 188 3.91 -15.94 -18.66
C LYS A 188 4.12 -15.28 -20.03
N SER A 189 3.94 -13.97 -20.10
CA SER A 189 4.10 -13.23 -21.35
C SER A 189 5.55 -13.28 -21.85
N GLY A 190 6.53 -13.32 -20.94
CA GLY A 190 7.95 -13.49 -21.29
C GLY A 190 8.20 -14.77 -22.10
N PHE A 191 7.63 -15.90 -21.68
CA PHE A 191 7.75 -17.16 -22.42
C PHE A 191 6.96 -17.17 -23.72
N GLU A 192 5.79 -16.53 -23.77
CA GLU A 192 5.00 -16.38 -25.00
C GLU A 192 5.78 -15.57 -26.04
N PHE A 193 6.33 -14.43 -25.65
CA PHE A 193 7.17 -13.60 -26.51
C PHE A 193 8.45 -14.33 -26.93
N ALA A 194 9.15 -15.00 -26.02
CA ALA A 194 10.35 -15.75 -26.37
C ALA A 194 10.10 -16.83 -27.43
N ARG A 195 8.96 -17.52 -27.39
CA ARG A 195 8.56 -18.50 -28.41
C ARG A 195 8.26 -17.85 -29.75
N GLN A 196 7.49 -16.76 -29.75
CA GLN A 196 7.16 -16.01 -30.97
C GLN A 196 8.41 -15.42 -31.61
N ASP A 197 9.29 -14.82 -30.81
CA ASP A 197 10.56 -14.23 -31.25
C ASP A 197 11.48 -15.29 -31.84
N ALA A 198 11.63 -16.44 -31.17
CA ALA A 198 12.45 -17.52 -31.67
C ALA A 198 11.91 -18.09 -32.99
N GLN A 199 10.59 -18.24 -33.13
CA GLN A 199 9.95 -18.68 -34.37
C GLN A 199 10.22 -17.69 -35.51
N ARG A 200 10.05 -16.38 -35.26
CA ARG A 200 10.33 -15.33 -36.25
C ARG A 200 11.81 -15.27 -36.63
N SER A 201 12.70 -15.56 -35.68
CA SER A 201 14.14 -15.46 -35.88
C SER A 201 14.73 -16.56 -36.74
N LEU A 202 14.03 -17.69 -36.94
CA LEU A 202 14.48 -18.79 -37.80
C LEU A 202 14.71 -18.37 -39.27
N SER A 203 13.95 -17.41 -39.78
CA SER A 203 14.07 -16.91 -41.16
C SER A 203 14.89 -15.62 -41.28
N SER A 204 15.48 -15.13 -40.18
CA SER A 204 16.20 -13.85 -40.17
C SER A 204 17.55 -13.96 -40.89
N PRO A 205 17.83 -13.08 -41.88
CA PRO A 205 19.14 -13.05 -42.55
C PRO A 205 20.24 -12.41 -41.70
N TYR A 206 19.89 -11.77 -40.59
CA TYR A 206 20.82 -11.05 -39.71
C TYR A 206 21.23 -11.83 -38.46
N LEU A 207 20.75 -13.08 -38.31
CA LEU A 207 20.98 -13.91 -37.12
C LEU A 207 21.66 -15.24 -37.48
N HIS A 208 22.43 -15.76 -36.53
CA HIS A 208 23.15 -17.02 -36.72
C HIS A 208 22.21 -18.24 -36.76
N LYS A 209 22.13 -18.92 -37.91
CA LYS A 209 21.13 -19.98 -38.20
C LYS A 209 21.08 -21.12 -37.17
N ASP A 210 22.20 -21.79 -36.91
CA ASP A 210 22.22 -22.96 -36.01
C ASP A 210 21.89 -22.59 -34.57
N LEU A 211 22.26 -21.37 -34.18
CA LEU A 211 21.97 -20.86 -32.84
C LEU A 211 20.49 -20.51 -32.73
N GLN A 212 19.86 -20.00 -33.79
CA GLN A 212 18.41 -19.78 -33.83
C GLN A 212 17.60 -21.08 -33.77
N VAL A 213 18.06 -22.15 -34.43
CA VAL A 213 17.44 -23.48 -34.27
C VAL A 213 17.51 -23.95 -32.82
N SER A 214 18.66 -23.75 -32.17
CA SER A 214 18.84 -24.09 -30.75
C SER A 214 17.97 -23.24 -29.82
N ILE A 215 17.89 -21.92 -30.05
CA ILE A 215 17.04 -20.99 -29.29
C ILE A 215 15.57 -21.38 -29.45
N HIS A 216 15.12 -21.65 -30.68
CA HIS A 216 13.74 -22.05 -30.96
C HIS A 216 13.34 -23.34 -30.25
N ARG A 217 14.20 -24.36 -30.28
CA ARG A 217 13.96 -25.60 -29.54
C ARG A 217 13.88 -25.35 -28.04
N LEU A 218 14.86 -24.65 -27.47
CA LEU A 218 14.90 -24.35 -26.04
C LEU A 218 13.69 -23.51 -25.59
N ALA A 219 13.28 -22.50 -26.37
CA ALA A 219 12.15 -21.65 -26.05
C ALA A 219 10.83 -22.43 -26.00
N ASN A 220 10.62 -23.36 -26.93
CA ASN A 220 9.43 -24.22 -26.93
C ASN A 220 9.45 -25.23 -25.77
N GLU A 221 10.57 -25.89 -25.52
CA GLU A 221 10.72 -26.83 -24.39
C GLU A 221 10.48 -26.12 -23.05
N ALA A 222 11.13 -24.97 -22.85
CA ALA A 222 10.99 -24.17 -21.63
C ALA A 222 9.58 -23.61 -21.46
N GLY A 223 8.97 -23.07 -22.53
CA GLY A 223 7.60 -22.57 -22.48
C GLY A 223 6.58 -23.66 -22.18
N GLY A 224 6.77 -24.88 -22.72
CA GLY A 224 5.95 -26.04 -22.38
C GLY A 224 6.07 -26.43 -20.91
N LYS A 225 7.30 -26.54 -20.39
CA LYS A 225 7.55 -26.82 -18.96
C LYS A 225 6.89 -25.77 -18.06
N TYR A 226 7.05 -24.49 -18.36
CA TYR A 226 6.43 -23.40 -17.61
C TYR A 226 4.89 -23.50 -17.61
N GLN A 227 4.27 -23.79 -18.76
CA GLN A 227 2.82 -23.96 -18.83
C GLN A 227 2.34 -25.16 -17.99
N SER A 228 3.07 -26.28 -18.00
CA SER A 228 2.77 -27.43 -17.15
C SER A 228 2.88 -27.09 -15.66
N ARG A 229 3.93 -26.36 -15.25
CA ARG A 229 4.11 -25.89 -13.87
C ARG A 229 2.99 -24.96 -13.42
N LEU A 230 2.62 -23.99 -14.26
CA LEU A 230 1.50 -23.10 -13.98
C LEU A 230 0.17 -23.87 -13.79
N ALA A 231 -0.07 -24.92 -14.58
CA ALA A 231 -1.24 -25.78 -14.42
C ALA A 231 -1.20 -26.59 -13.11
N GLN A 232 -0.04 -27.16 -12.75
CA GLN A 232 0.16 -27.87 -11.48
C GLN A 232 -0.10 -26.96 -10.27
N PHE A 233 0.42 -25.73 -10.28
CA PHE A 233 0.19 -24.77 -9.20
C PHE A 233 -1.28 -24.40 -9.05
N LYS A 234 -1.99 -24.16 -10.16
CA LYS A 234 -3.45 -23.92 -10.12
C LYS A 234 -4.20 -25.11 -9.52
N GLN A 235 -3.85 -26.34 -9.91
CA GLN A 235 -4.47 -27.54 -9.35
C GLN A 235 -4.21 -27.67 -7.86
N ARG A 236 -2.97 -27.44 -7.41
CA ARG A 236 -2.60 -27.49 -5.99
C ARG A 236 -3.31 -26.40 -5.18
N GLN A 237 -3.44 -25.20 -5.76
CA GLN A 237 -4.23 -24.10 -5.20
C GLN A 237 -5.69 -24.51 -4.99
N HIS A 238 -6.33 -25.07 -6.02
CA HIS A 238 -7.71 -25.56 -5.92
C HIS A 238 -7.89 -26.67 -4.88
N ALA A 239 -6.86 -27.49 -4.64
CA ALA A 239 -6.92 -28.56 -3.65
C ALA A 239 -6.75 -28.06 -2.21
N ILE A 240 -5.86 -27.09 -1.98
CA ILE A 240 -5.52 -26.64 -0.62
C ILE A 240 -6.47 -25.56 -0.09
N PHE A 241 -7.05 -24.73 -0.95
CA PHE A 241 -7.87 -23.58 -0.56
C PHE A 241 -9.10 -23.98 0.28
N PRO A 242 -9.92 -24.97 -0.11
CA PRO A 242 -11.07 -25.39 0.70
C PRO A 242 -10.68 -25.93 2.08
N ARG A 243 -9.54 -26.61 2.16
CA ARG A 243 -9.01 -27.12 3.44
C ARG A 243 -8.58 -25.96 4.33
N ALA A 244 -7.86 -24.99 3.78
CA ALA A 244 -7.41 -23.82 4.52
C ALA A 244 -8.58 -23.01 5.07
N GLU A 245 -9.60 -22.76 4.24
CA GLU A 245 -10.85 -22.10 4.64
C GLU A 245 -11.48 -22.82 5.84
N ALA A 246 -11.65 -24.14 5.76
CA ALA A 246 -12.24 -24.92 6.86
C ALA A 246 -11.43 -24.85 8.18
N VAL A 247 -10.10 -24.78 8.10
CA VAL A 247 -9.23 -24.63 9.28
C VAL A 247 -9.34 -23.21 9.84
N LEU A 248 -9.31 -22.20 8.97
CA LEU A 248 -9.41 -20.80 9.35
C LEU A 248 -10.75 -20.48 10.01
N SER A 249 -11.87 -20.97 9.48
CA SER A 249 -13.19 -20.75 10.09
C SER A 249 -13.28 -21.37 11.49
N ARG A 250 -12.72 -22.57 11.69
CA ARG A 250 -12.67 -23.20 13.03
C ARG A 250 -11.77 -22.46 14.00
N LEU A 251 -10.63 -21.94 13.54
CA LEU A 251 -9.76 -21.08 14.35
C LEU A 251 -10.51 -19.81 14.78
N GLU A 252 -11.22 -19.18 13.86
CA GLU A 252 -12.03 -17.99 14.10
C GLU A 252 -13.14 -18.24 15.12
N GLU A 253 -13.94 -19.30 14.95
CA GLU A 253 -14.95 -19.73 15.92
C GLU A 253 -14.34 -19.97 17.31
N SER A 254 -13.18 -20.63 17.37
CA SER A 254 -12.48 -20.92 18.63
C SER A 254 -11.95 -19.65 19.29
N LEU A 255 -11.42 -18.70 18.51
CA LEU A 255 -10.95 -17.41 18.99
C LEU A 255 -12.10 -16.55 19.54
N VAL A 256 -13.23 -16.49 18.83
CA VAL A 256 -14.43 -15.77 19.27
C VAL A 256 -14.98 -16.37 20.55
N SER A 257 -15.05 -17.71 20.64
CA SER A 257 -15.48 -18.42 21.85
C SER A 257 -14.56 -18.13 23.04
N ALA A 258 -13.24 -18.27 22.84
CA ALA A 258 -12.25 -18.01 23.89
C ALA A 258 -12.25 -16.55 24.36
N ALA A 259 -12.34 -15.59 23.44
CA ALA A 259 -12.51 -14.17 23.75
C ALA A 259 -13.74 -13.91 24.63
N THR A 260 -14.88 -14.50 24.26
CA THR A 260 -16.14 -14.37 24.99
C THR A 260 -16.03 -14.91 26.43
N ILE A 261 -15.46 -16.10 26.60
CA ILE A 261 -15.25 -16.74 27.92
C ILE A 261 -14.33 -15.88 28.80
N LEU A 262 -13.23 -15.40 28.22
CA LEU A 262 -12.24 -14.57 28.91
C LEU A 262 -12.74 -13.14 29.17
N LYS A 263 -13.93 -12.77 28.65
CA LYS A 263 -14.41 -11.38 28.59
C LYS A 263 -13.33 -10.44 28.05
N SER A 264 -12.63 -10.90 27.03
CA SER A 264 -11.49 -10.22 26.42
C SER A 264 -11.70 -10.14 24.90
N GLY A 265 -10.90 -9.32 24.22
CA GLY A 265 -10.98 -9.17 22.77
C GLY A 265 -11.51 -7.80 22.33
N PRO A 266 -11.45 -7.53 21.02
CA PRO A 266 -11.62 -6.20 20.43
C PRO A 266 -12.97 -5.52 20.69
N ALA A 267 -14.02 -6.29 20.95
CA ALA A 267 -15.36 -5.78 21.25
C ALA A 267 -15.58 -5.47 22.75
N ILE A 268 -14.67 -5.92 23.63
CA ILE A 268 -14.83 -5.86 25.10
C ILE A 268 -13.69 -5.06 25.76
N ALA A 269 -12.47 -5.13 25.22
CA ALA A 269 -11.30 -4.44 25.74
C ALA A 269 -11.15 -3.03 25.14
N ALA A 270 -10.63 -2.10 25.94
CA ALA A 270 -10.26 -0.76 25.48
C ALA A 270 -9.24 -0.84 24.34
N ASN A 271 -9.58 -0.30 23.17
CA ASN A 271 -8.69 -0.27 22.02
C ASN A 271 -7.96 1.07 21.95
N THR A 272 -6.70 1.06 21.50
CA THR A 272 -5.94 2.28 21.24
C THR A 272 -5.72 2.46 19.74
N PHE A 273 -6.06 3.64 19.24
CA PHE A 273 -5.86 4.07 17.86
C PHE A 273 -4.83 5.20 17.83
N ILE A 274 -4.00 5.23 16.79
CA ILE A 274 -2.95 6.22 16.60
C ILE A 274 -3.21 6.96 15.30
N VAL A 275 -3.15 8.28 15.36
CA VAL A 275 -3.37 9.18 14.24
C VAL A 275 -2.18 10.13 14.14
N PRO A 276 -1.62 10.36 12.95
CA PRO A 276 -0.73 11.49 12.73
C PRO A 276 -1.45 12.79 13.07
N LEU A 277 -0.80 13.69 13.80
CA LEU A 277 -1.37 15.01 14.14
C LEU A 277 -1.48 15.92 12.91
N GLU A 278 -0.69 15.65 11.88
CA GLU A 278 -0.77 16.30 10.57
C GLU A 278 -2.11 16.03 9.87
N ASP A 279 -2.67 17.08 9.27
CA ASP A 279 -3.90 17.04 8.46
C ASP A 279 -5.15 16.49 9.17
N VAL A 280 -5.17 16.45 10.50
CA VAL A 280 -6.33 16.04 11.32
C VAL A 280 -7.58 16.86 10.98
N GLY A 281 -7.42 18.16 10.75
CA GLY A 281 -8.51 19.05 10.33
C GLY A 281 -8.83 19.02 8.83
N SER A 282 -8.09 18.24 8.03
CA SER A 282 -8.14 18.34 6.56
C SER A 282 -8.83 17.15 5.89
N THR A 283 -8.66 15.93 6.38
CA THR A 283 -9.19 14.72 5.72
C THR A 283 -9.73 13.69 6.70
N PRO A 284 -10.77 12.92 6.32
CA PRO A 284 -11.21 11.78 7.10
C PRO A 284 -10.17 10.65 7.07
N ARG A 285 -10.05 9.90 8.18
CA ARG A 285 -9.12 8.76 8.32
C ARG A 285 -9.81 7.57 8.98
N ILE A 286 -9.66 6.40 8.36
CA ILE A 286 -10.07 5.12 8.93
C ILE A 286 -8.89 4.57 9.73
N LEU A 287 -9.12 4.35 11.02
CA LEU A 287 -8.13 3.93 12.00
C LEU A 287 -8.40 2.50 12.41
N THR A 288 -7.34 1.74 12.62
CA THR A 288 -7.39 0.41 13.24
C THR A 288 -6.38 0.36 14.36
N THR A 289 -6.41 -0.71 15.17
CA THR A 289 -5.40 -0.93 16.21
C THR A 289 -4.01 -1.28 15.64
N ILE A 290 -3.88 -1.42 14.32
CA ILE A 290 -2.64 -1.72 13.60
C ILE A 290 -2.28 -0.50 12.72
N PRO A 291 -1.24 0.29 13.08
CA PRO A 291 -0.87 1.51 12.36
C PRO A 291 -0.67 1.32 10.86
N GLU A 292 -0.04 0.22 10.44
CA GLU A 292 0.23 -0.10 9.03
C GLU A 292 -1.07 -0.30 8.24
N THR A 293 -2.07 -0.93 8.87
CA THR A 293 -3.40 -1.10 8.27
C THR A 293 -4.10 0.25 8.14
N SER A 294 -4.01 1.12 9.15
CA SER A 294 -4.54 2.49 9.09
C SER A 294 -3.89 3.29 7.96
N ALA A 295 -2.56 3.25 7.86
CA ALA A 295 -1.77 3.94 6.82
C ALA A 295 -2.19 3.49 5.41
N SER A 296 -2.66 2.25 5.26
CA SER A 296 -3.12 1.75 3.97
C SER A 296 -4.44 2.41 3.48
N PHE A 297 -5.21 3.07 4.35
CA PHE A 297 -6.41 3.83 3.98
C PHE A 297 -6.10 5.28 3.57
N GLU A 298 -4.88 5.76 3.78
CA GLU A 298 -4.50 7.13 3.42
C GLU A 298 -4.62 7.42 1.93
N ARG A 299 -4.36 6.40 1.10
CA ARG A 299 -4.50 6.50 -0.36
C ARG A 299 -5.92 6.80 -0.83
N VAL A 300 -6.93 6.56 0.01
CA VAL A 300 -8.35 6.77 -0.32
C VAL A 300 -9.00 7.89 0.52
N ALA A 301 -8.23 8.61 1.34
CA ALA A 301 -8.75 9.64 2.25
C ALA A 301 -9.45 10.79 1.49
N ILE A 302 -8.88 11.22 0.35
CA ILE A 302 -9.48 12.27 -0.50
C ILE A 302 -10.80 11.81 -1.09
N ASP A 303 -10.89 10.57 -1.54
CA ASP A 303 -12.13 10.05 -2.13
C ASP A 303 -13.19 9.81 -1.06
N LEU A 304 -12.80 9.32 0.12
CA LEU A 304 -13.70 9.24 1.29
C LEU A 304 -14.26 10.62 1.67
N LYS A 305 -13.44 11.67 1.64
CA LYS A 305 -13.89 13.05 1.87
C LYS A 305 -14.96 13.46 0.87
N LYS A 306 -14.76 13.19 -0.42
CA LYS A 306 -15.76 13.47 -1.48
C LYS A 306 -17.04 12.67 -1.25
N SER A 307 -16.93 11.40 -0.86
CA SER A 307 -18.07 10.54 -0.54
C SER A 307 -18.90 11.11 0.61
N ILE A 308 -18.27 11.52 1.72
CA ILE A 308 -18.97 12.16 2.85
C ILE A 308 -19.71 13.43 2.39
N ARG A 309 -19.03 14.32 1.67
CA ARG A 309 -19.65 15.56 1.16
C ARG A 309 -20.83 15.29 0.24
N SER A 310 -20.68 14.33 -0.68
CA SER A 310 -21.76 13.95 -1.61
C SER A 310 -22.95 13.34 -0.87
N ALA A 311 -22.71 12.50 0.14
CA ALA A 311 -23.76 11.93 0.98
C ALA A 311 -24.49 13.01 1.79
N VAL A 312 -23.76 13.90 2.47
CA VAL A 312 -24.34 15.02 3.24
C VAL A 312 -25.17 15.93 2.33
N ALA A 313 -24.66 16.28 1.15
CA ALA A 313 -25.39 17.07 0.18
C ALA A 313 -26.67 16.35 -0.29
N GLY A 314 -26.58 15.07 -0.67
CA GLY A 314 -27.73 14.28 -1.12
C GLY A 314 -28.80 14.11 -0.04
N LEU A 315 -28.39 13.77 1.18
CA LEU A 315 -29.28 13.58 2.33
C LEU A 315 -29.90 14.90 2.80
N SER A 316 -29.27 16.05 2.54
CA SER A 316 -29.83 17.36 2.91
C SER A 316 -31.15 17.68 2.18
N TRP A 317 -31.36 17.09 1.01
CA TRP A 317 -32.58 17.22 0.21
C TRP A 317 -33.71 16.27 0.66
N LEU A 318 -33.40 15.25 1.46
CA LEU A 318 -34.43 14.37 1.99
C LEU A 318 -35.28 15.13 3.01
N THR A 319 -36.60 15.04 2.84
CA THR A 319 -37.54 15.44 3.88
C THR A 319 -37.67 14.25 4.85
N PRO A 320 -37.47 14.44 6.17
CA PRO A 320 -37.68 13.37 7.14
C PRO A 320 -39.09 12.78 6.97
N ALA A 321 -39.20 11.45 6.97
CA ALA A 321 -40.50 10.81 6.86
C ALA A 321 -41.37 11.21 8.06
N ALA A 322 -42.59 11.66 7.79
CA ALA A 322 -43.51 12.20 8.80
C ALA A 322 -43.91 11.16 9.87
N ASP A 323 -43.68 9.87 9.62
CA ASP A 323 -44.00 8.77 10.52
C ASP A 323 -42.84 8.40 11.48
N GLY A 324 -41.64 8.96 11.30
CA GLY A 324 -40.45 8.64 12.08
C GLY A 324 -39.95 7.20 11.92
N LYS A 325 -40.50 6.44 10.97
CA LYS A 325 -40.22 5.01 10.77
C LYS A 325 -39.11 4.73 9.79
N THR A 326 -38.76 5.71 8.94
CA THR A 326 -37.67 5.57 7.98
C THR A 326 -36.64 6.68 8.18
N ILE A 327 -35.39 6.33 7.92
CA ILE A 327 -34.25 7.24 8.02
C ILE A 327 -33.49 7.25 6.72
N GLY A 328 -33.03 8.44 6.31
CA GLY A 328 -32.19 8.61 5.14
C GLY A 328 -30.77 8.16 5.46
N TRP A 329 -30.17 7.38 4.58
CA TRP A 329 -28.78 6.95 4.71
C TRP A 329 -28.08 6.89 3.36
N ALA A 330 -26.75 6.88 3.37
CA ALA A 330 -25.95 6.66 2.18
C ALA A 330 -24.64 5.94 2.54
N ASN A 331 -24.37 4.80 1.90
CA ASN A 331 -23.10 4.08 2.04
C ASN A 331 -21.99 4.87 1.33
N ILE A 332 -21.00 5.32 2.10
CA ILE A 332 -19.88 6.14 1.62
C ILE A 332 -18.63 5.31 1.32
N PHE A 333 -18.52 4.12 1.92
CA PHE A 333 -17.28 3.36 1.86
C PHE A 333 -17.53 1.90 2.26
N SER A 334 -17.13 0.96 1.39
CA SER A 334 -17.15 -0.48 1.69
C SER A 334 -15.73 -1.04 1.70
N PHE A 335 -15.43 -1.88 2.68
CA PHE A 335 -14.11 -2.48 2.82
C PHE A 335 -14.16 -3.83 3.53
N GLU A 336 -13.09 -4.61 3.32
CA GLU A 336 -12.87 -5.87 4.00
C GLU A 336 -11.56 -5.79 4.79
N PHE A 337 -11.61 -6.20 6.06
CA PHE A 337 -10.39 -6.50 6.78
C PHE A 337 -10.03 -7.96 6.53
N SER A 338 -8.81 -8.19 6.06
CA SER A 338 -8.33 -9.56 5.83
C SER A 338 -8.15 -10.36 7.12
N ARG A 339 -8.20 -9.70 8.29
CA ARG A 339 -8.10 -10.32 9.61
C ARG A 339 -9.34 -11.18 9.92
N ARG A 340 -9.13 -12.45 10.25
CA ARG A 340 -10.16 -13.34 10.82
C ARG A 340 -10.12 -13.32 12.36
N GLY A 341 -11.17 -13.82 13.02
CA GLY A 341 -11.26 -13.91 14.48
C GLY A 341 -12.34 -12.99 15.05
N CYS A 342 -12.04 -12.24 16.11
CA CYS A 342 -13.02 -11.35 16.75
C CYS A 342 -13.33 -10.06 15.96
N GLY A 343 -12.90 -9.98 14.69
CA GLY A 343 -12.87 -8.76 13.89
C GLY A 343 -11.81 -7.75 14.32
N LEU A 344 -11.53 -6.75 13.48
CA LEU A 344 -10.66 -5.63 13.82
C LEU A 344 -11.51 -4.45 14.34
N PRO A 345 -11.23 -3.90 15.54
CA PRO A 345 -11.78 -2.62 15.92
C PRO A 345 -11.31 -1.58 14.91
N PHE A 346 -12.22 -0.68 14.56
CA PHE A 346 -11.84 0.47 13.78
C PHE A 346 -12.57 1.71 14.30
N ALA A 347 -11.98 2.86 13.98
CA ALA A 347 -12.56 4.15 14.20
C ALA A 347 -12.49 4.96 12.89
N LEU A 348 -13.34 5.97 12.77
CA LEU A 348 -13.26 6.99 11.74
C LEU A 348 -13.09 8.33 12.43
N THR A 349 -12.12 9.11 11.97
CA THR A 349 -12.01 10.53 12.33
C THR A 349 -12.34 11.34 11.08
N THR A 350 -13.08 12.43 11.23
CA THR A 350 -13.36 13.37 10.14
C THR A 350 -13.45 14.79 10.68
N PRO A 351 -13.00 15.82 9.94
CA PRO A 351 -13.23 17.20 10.33
C PRO A 351 -14.74 17.44 10.52
N LEU A 352 -15.14 18.12 11.60
CA LEU A 352 -16.54 18.35 11.91
C LEU A 352 -17.23 19.20 10.83
N SER A 353 -16.46 20.08 10.17
CA SER A 353 -16.89 20.90 9.04
C SER A 353 -17.46 20.09 7.86
N GLU A 354 -17.13 18.80 7.76
CA GLU A 354 -17.66 17.91 6.73
C GLU A 354 -19.10 17.46 7.00
N LEU A 355 -19.58 17.58 8.25
CA LEU A 355 -20.91 17.17 8.70
C LEU A 355 -21.82 18.35 9.03
N MET A 356 -21.25 19.47 9.49
CA MET A 356 -22.00 20.69 9.82
C MET A 356 -21.14 21.95 9.69
N PRO A 357 -21.74 23.13 9.51
CA PRO A 357 -21.04 24.41 9.70
C PRO A 357 -20.50 24.52 11.13
N ILE A 358 -19.30 25.05 11.30
CA ILE A 358 -18.62 25.13 12.61
C ILE A 358 -18.36 26.58 13.06
N GLU A 359 -18.57 27.56 12.19
CA GLU A 359 -18.35 28.97 12.45
C GLU A 359 -19.38 29.53 13.45
N GLY A 360 -18.93 30.46 14.30
CA GLY A 360 -19.80 31.15 15.26
C GLY A 360 -20.13 30.37 16.53
N VAL A 361 -19.49 29.22 16.74
CA VAL A 361 -19.65 28.38 17.94
C VAL A 361 -18.35 28.38 18.76
N ASP A 362 -18.44 28.64 20.06
CA ASP A 362 -17.30 28.48 20.98
C ASP A 362 -17.13 27.00 21.37
N TRP A 363 -16.45 26.27 20.51
CA TRP A 363 -16.16 24.85 20.72
C TRP A 363 -15.31 24.59 21.96
N SER A 364 -14.46 25.55 22.36
CA SER A 364 -13.60 25.40 23.55
C SER A 364 -14.43 25.46 24.83
N GLU A 365 -15.37 26.40 24.91
CA GLU A 365 -16.32 26.47 26.02
C GLU A 365 -17.21 25.22 26.09
N MET A 366 -17.77 24.79 24.95
CA MET A 366 -18.59 23.58 24.86
C MET A 366 -17.84 22.32 25.32
N ALA A 367 -16.58 22.16 24.90
CA ALA A 367 -15.74 21.06 25.32
C ALA A 367 -15.42 21.10 26.82
N GLY A 368 -15.18 22.29 27.38
CA GLY A 368 -14.96 22.50 28.81
C GLY A 368 -16.18 22.15 29.66
N GLN A 369 -17.38 22.47 29.17
CA GLN A 369 -18.66 22.17 29.82
C GLN A 369 -19.19 20.76 29.51
N ARG A 370 -18.55 20.02 28.60
CA ARG A 370 -18.96 18.68 28.13
C ARG A 370 -20.39 18.65 27.57
N THR A 371 -20.78 19.70 26.86
CA THR A 371 -22.14 19.85 26.32
C THR A 371 -22.44 18.86 25.20
N ASP A 372 -23.72 18.56 25.00
CA ASP A 372 -24.20 17.83 23.82
C ASP A 372 -24.67 18.80 22.73
N VAL A 373 -24.29 18.53 21.48
CA VAL A 373 -24.70 19.30 20.30
C VAL A 373 -25.53 18.40 19.39
N PRO A 374 -26.69 18.87 18.89
CA PRO A 374 -27.48 18.10 17.94
C PRO A 374 -26.80 18.07 16.56
N LEU A 375 -26.52 16.88 16.05
CA LEU A 375 -26.04 16.67 14.68
C LEU A 375 -27.16 16.17 13.76
N LYS A 376 -27.33 16.86 12.63
CA LYS A 376 -28.23 16.43 11.54
C LYS A 376 -27.70 15.17 10.82
N PHE A 377 -26.39 15.05 10.71
CA PHE A 377 -25.72 13.95 10.03
C PHE A 377 -24.76 13.28 11.00
N ARG A 378 -24.94 11.97 11.20
CA ARG A 378 -24.02 11.12 11.99
C ARG A 378 -23.51 10.01 11.10
N LEU A 379 -22.35 9.46 11.45
CA LEU A 379 -21.80 8.32 10.74
C LEU A 379 -22.15 7.04 11.50
N CYS A 380 -22.46 5.96 10.78
CA CYS A 380 -22.56 4.63 11.35
C CYS A 380 -21.73 3.62 10.54
N SER A 381 -21.54 2.44 11.12
CA SER A 381 -20.92 1.32 10.43
C SER A 381 -21.78 0.08 10.55
N GLY A 382 -21.56 -0.88 9.67
CA GLY A 382 -22.22 -2.18 9.70
C GLY A 382 -21.52 -3.19 8.79
N VAL A 383 -22.17 -4.32 8.58
CA VAL A 383 -21.74 -5.33 7.62
C VAL A 383 -22.86 -5.59 6.62
N SER A 384 -22.48 -5.84 5.36
CA SER A 384 -23.40 -6.16 4.28
C SER A 384 -22.91 -7.40 3.54
N GLY A 385 -23.81 -8.34 3.29
CA GLY A 385 -23.49 -9.56 2.55
C GLY A 385 -23.06 -9.27 1.11
N VAL A 386 -22.18 -10.11 0.57
CA VAL A 386 -21.73 -10.01 -0.83
C VAL A 386 -22.60 -10.90 -1.71
N SER A 387 -23.19 -10.34 -2.77
CA SER A 387 -24.02 -11.10 -3.72
C SER A 387 -23.21 -12.06 -4.62
N VAL A 388 -21.89 -11.89 -4.67
CA VAL A 388 -20.96 -12.69 -5.46
C VAL A 388 -19.91 -13.31 -4.54
N LYS A 389 -19.57 -14.58 -4.75
CA LYS A 389 -18.46 -15.23 -4.05
C LYS A 389 -17.14 -14.58 -4.45
N VAL A 390 -16.65 -13.66 -3.63
CA VAL A 390 -15.33 -13.05 -3.79
C VAL A 390 -14.36 -13.80 -2.88
N HIS A 391 -13.16 -14.10 -3.39
CA HIS A 391 -12.10 -14.67 -2.58
C HIS A 391 -10.96 -13.66 -2.46
N TRP A 392 -10.49 -13.44 -1.24
CA TRP A 392 -9.27 -12.69 -0.95
C TRP A 392 -8.27 -13.63 -0.28
N GLY A 393 -7.27 -14.09 -1.05
CA GLY A 393 -6.38 -15.15 -0.59
C GLY A 393 -7.12 -16.46 -0.30
N LEU A 394 -6.83 -17.06 0.86
CA LEU A 394 -7.53 -18.23 1.38
C LEU A 394 -8.89 -17.91 2.00
N LYS A 395 -9.38 -16.66 1.91
CA LYS A 395 -10.65 -16.24 2.51
C LYS A 395 -11.75 -16.05 1.50
N GLU A 396 -12.84 -16.80 1.66
CA GLU A 396 -14.14 -16.43 1.10
C GLU A 396 -14.67 -15.17 1.80
N VAL A 397 -14.85 -14.10 1.03
CA VAL A 397 -15.42 -12.84 1.51
C VAL A 397 -16.93 -12.93 1.34
N THR A 398 -17.62 -13.19 2.45
CA THR A 398 -19.08 -13.27 2.51
C THR A 398 -19.72 -11.93 2.89
N GLU A 399 -18.96 -11.03 3.51
CA GLU A 399 -19.45 -9.74 4.00
C GLU A 399 -18.41 -8.63 3.80
N PHE A 400 -18.88 -7.41 3.53
CA PHE A 400 -18.08 -6.19 3.60
C PHE A 400 -18.51 -5.36 4.81
N ALA A 401 -17.54 -4.80 5.52
CA ALA A 401 -17.81 -3.70 6.43
C ALA A 401 -18.16 -2.46 5.59
N TYR A 402 -19.13 -1.68 6.04
CA TYR A 402 -19.46 -0.40 5.43
C TYR A 402 -19.38 0.73 6.44
N LEU A 403 -19.18 1.94 5.92
CA LEU A 403 -19.43 3.22 6.58
C LEU A 403 -20.56 3.92 5.85
N ALA A 404 -21.46 4.55 6.61
CA ALA A 404 -22.55 5.30 6.04
C ALA A 404 -22.78 6.61 6.78
N VAL A 405 -23.25 7.62 6.04
CA VAL A 405 -23.82 8.84 6.63
C VAL A 405 -25.31 8.61 6.80
N VAL A 406 -25.83 8.97 7.97
CA VAL A 406 -27.24 8.84 8.34
C VAL A 406 -27.80 10.23 8.64
N HIS A 407 -28.95 10.54 8.07
CA HIS A 407 -29.75 11.71 8.43
C HIS A 407 -30.51 11.42 9.73
N VAL A 408 -30.22 12.18 10.79
CA VAL A 408 -30.86 12.06 12.10
C VAL A 408 -31.75 13.28 12.34
N ASP A 409 -32.97 13.04 12.83
CA ASP A 409 -33.84 14.12 13.28
C ASP A 409 -33.23 14.82 14.50
N GLN A 410 -32.94 16.11 14.38
CA GLN A 410 -32.28 16.92 15.42
C GLN A 410 -33.08 17.01 16.72
N LEU A 411 -34.40 16.76 16.66
CA LEU A 411 -35.25 16.71 17.85
C LEU A 411 -35.17 15.37 18.58
N SER A 412 -34.63 14.33 17.94
CA SER A 412 -34.43 13.03 18.55
C SER A 412 -33.31 13.06 19.59
N PRO A 413 -33.43 12.33 20.71
CA PRO A 413 -32.30 12.09 21.62
C PRO A 413 -31.07 11.53 20.88
N SER A 414 -31.29 10.76 19.81
CA SER A 414 -30.24 10.21 18.96
C SER A 414 -29.52 11.25 18.09
N ALA A 415 -29.89 12.53 18.10
CA ALA A 415 -29.10 13.57 17.45
C ALA A 415 -28.00 14.14 18.36
N LYS A 416 -28.11 13.94 19.68
CA LYS A 416 -27.18 14.53 20.65
C LYS A 416 -25.82 13.85 20.59
N VAL A 417 -24.80 14.64 20.28
CA VAL A 417 -23.40 14.20 20.27
C VAL A 417 -22.61 15.03 21.28
N SER A 418 -21.93 14.33 22.17
CA SER A 418 -21.13 14.92 23.24
C SER A 418 -19.87 15.61 22.69
N VAL A 419 -19.59 16.82 23.17
CA VAL A 419 -18.36 17.58 22.89
C VAL A 419 -17.35 17.35 24.02
N ARG A 420 -16.09 17.06 23.68
CA ARG A 420 -15.02 16.73 24.62
C ARG A 420 -13.71 17.39 24.22
N ALA A 421 -12.92 17.80 25.21
CA ALA A 421 -11.59 18.35 24.98
C ALA A 421 -10.56 17.23 24.75
N ALA A 422 -9.67 17.41 23.77
CA ALA A 422 -8.46 16.63 23.64
C ALA A 422 -7.52 16.93 24.83
N GLN A 423 -6.97 15.89 25.43
CA GLN A 423 -6.07 15.99 26.58
C GLN A 423 -4.61 15.85 26.13
N TRP A 424 -3.69 16.57 26.78
CA TRP A 424 -2.26 16.50 26.46
C TRP A 424 -1.55 15.46 27.33
N ASP A 425 -0.95 14.44 26.71
CA ASP A 425 -0.04 13.49 27.35
C ASP A 425 1.40 13.95 27.15
N ARG A 426 1.99 14.53 28.21
CA ARG A 426 3.38 15.02 28.21
C ARG A 426 4.40 13.90 27.99
N ALA A 427 4.12 12.68 28.44
CA ALA A 427 5.07 11.58 28.34
C ALA A 427 5.14 11.03 26.91
N LYS A 428 4.01 11.05 26.20
CA LYS A 428 3.90 10.59 24.81
C LYS A 428 4.05 11.70 23.77
N ASN A 429 4.17 12.95 24.21
CA ASN A 429 4.20 14.13 23.34
C ASN A 429 2.99 14.16 22.37
N ALA A 430 1.80 13.82 22.88
CA ALA A 430 0.62 13.59 22.04
C ALA A 430 -0.67 14.07 22.70
N TYR A 431 -1.63 14.46 21.86
CA TYR A 431 -3.01 14.65 22.30
C TYR A 431 -3.73 13.31 22.36
N TYR A 432 -4.70 13.16 23.26
CA TYR A 432 -5.53 11.96 23.32
C TYR A 432 -6.98 12.25 23.72
N PHE A 433 -7.84 11.30 23.39
CA PHE A 433 -9.25 11.27 23.76
C PHE A 433 -9.64 9.87 24.22
N ASP A 434 -10.39 9.79 25.32
CA ASP A 434 -11.02 8.57 25.82
C ASP A 434 -12.52 8.59 25.53
N SER A 435 -13.00 7.60 24.78
CA SER A 435 -14.43 7.39 24.56
C SER A 435 -15.12 7.13 25.90
N PRO A 436 -16.25 7.81 26.19
CA PRO A 436 -17.06 7.52 27.36
C PRO A 436 -17.83 6.20 27.22
N SER A 437 -17.86 5.59 26.03
CA SER A 437 -18.55 4.35 25.71
C SER A 437 -17.75 3.12 26.17
N SER A 438 -18.41 1.96 26.23
CA SER A 438 -17.76 0.67 26.47
C SER A 438 -17.68 -0.13 25.16
N PRO A 439 -16.50 -0.62 24.73
CA PRO A 439 -15.20 -0.50 25.41
C PRO A 439 -14.65 0.92 25.38
N GLY A 440 -13.88 1.30 26.43
CA GLY A 440 -13.27 2.63 26.58
C GLY A 440 -12.14 2.87 25.56
N ASN A 441 -12.51 3.06 24.30
CA ASN A 441 -11.60 3.26 23.19
C ASN A 441 -10.84 4.57 23.33
N ARG A 442 -9.55 4.57 23.01
CA ARG A 442 -8.67 5.74 23.06
C ARG A 442 -8.09 6.07 21.70
N VAL A 443 -8.06 7.35 21.36
CA VAL A 443 -7.36 7.86 20.17
C VAL A 443 -6.21 8.76 20.61
N TYR A 444 -5.03 8.56 20.04
CA TYR A 444 -3.88 9.47 20.16
C TYR A 444 -3.62 10.21 18.85
N TRP A 445 -3.31 11.49 18.94
CA TRP A 445 -2.83 12.33 17.84
C TRP A 445 -1.40 12.80 18.16
N SER A 446 -0.43 12.41 17.33
CA SER A 446 1.00 12.67 17.55
C SER A 446 1.70 13.12 16.27
N SER A 447 2.61 14.08 16.38
CA SER A 447 3.51 14.47 15.28
C SER A 447 4.69 13.50 15.12
N ASP A 448 5.05 12.80 16.19
CA ASP A 448 6.12 11.80 16.21
C ASP A 448 5.55 10.38 16.14
N SER A 449 6.35 9.43 15.69
CA SER A 449 6.04 8.01 15.92
C SER A 449 5.99 7.77 17.42
N LEU A 450 4.81 7.48 17.96
CA LEU A 450 4.63 7.18 19.37
C LEU A 450 5.59 6.04 19.77
N PRO A 451 6.21 6.08 20.97
CA PRO A 451 6.90 4.91 21.52
C PRO A 451 5.96 3.71 21.40
N LYS A 452 6.48 2.50 21.10
CA LYS A 452 5.66 1.27 20.98
C LYS A 452 4.68 1.24 22.16
N ILE A 453 3.41 1.54 21.88
CA ILE A 453 2.40 1.54 22.92
C ILE A 453 2.25 0.08 23.32
N GLU A 454 2.64 -0.23 24.55
CA GLU A 454 2.31 -1.50 25.18
C GLU A 454 0.78 -1.56 25.22
N SER A 455 0.20 -2.21 24.22
CA SER A 455 -1.14 -2.70 24.34
C SER A 455 -1.13 -3.72 25.48
N ASN A 456 -2.16 -3.74 26.34
CA ASN A 456 -2.40 -4.88 27.24
C ASN A 456 -2.70 -6.17 26.45
N TRP A 457 -2.74 -6.07 25.12
CA TRP A 457 -2.76 -7.16 24.16
C TRP A 457 -1.34 -7.52 23.71
N PRO A 458 -0.99 -8.81 23.52
CA PRO A 458 0.29 -9.16 22.93
C PRO A 458 0.51 -8.38 21.63
N PRO A 459 1.67 -7.73 21.45
CA PRO A 459 1.94 -6.93 20.26
C PRO A 459 1.79 -7.79 19.01
N THR A 460 0.78 -7.51 18.18
CA THR A 460 0.65 -8.07 16.82
C THR A 460 1.66 -7.38 15.90
N THR A 461 2.94 -7.35 16.28
CA THR A 461 3.95 -6.46 15.70
C THR A 461 4.57 -6.93 14.39
N ASN A 462 4.08 -8.01 13.78
CA ASN A 462 4.71 -8.58 12.56
C ASN A 462 3.72 -9.00 11.46
N ARG A 463 2.43 -8.60 11.50
CA ARG A 463 1.48 -9.00 10.44
C ARG A 463 1.56 -8.06 9.24
N ILE A 464 2.00 -8.60 8.11
CA ILE A 464 2.08 -7.93 6.82
C ILE A 464 0.65 -7.61 6.33
N ASN A 465 0.35 -6.32 6.16
CA ASN A 465 -0.77 -5.75 5.40
C ASN A 465 -2.13 -6.48 5.49
N ALA A 466 -2.97 -6.11 6.47
CA ALA A 466 -4.39 -6.47 6.50
C ALA A 466 -5.25 -5.61 5.54
N SER A 467 -4.66 -5.12 4.44
CA SER A 467 -5.37 -4.29 3.46
C SER A 467 -6.12 -5.19 2.47
N GLY A 468 -7.38 -5.50 2.80
CA GLY A 468 -8.32 -6.16 1.91
C GLY A 468 -8.91 -5.21 0.87
N TYR A 469 -10.08 -5.57 0.36
CA TYR A 469 -10.86 -4.74 -0.57
C TYR A 469 -11.18 -3.37 0.03
N LYS A 470 -11.06 -2.31 -0.78
CA LYS A 470 -11.39 -0.93 -0.41
C LYS A 470 -12.06 -0.25 -1.57
N ALA A 471 -13.32 0.14 -1.40
CA ALA A 471 -14.07 0.86 -2.41
C ALA A 471 -14.73 2.10 -1.80
N PRO A 472 -14.08 3.27 -1.90
CA PRO A 472 -14.79 4.52 -1.71
C PRO A 472 -15.88 4.66 -2.78
N VAL A 473 -17.07 5.09 -2.36
CA VAL A 473 -18.20 5.30 -3.27
C VAL A 473 -18.20 6.78 -3.64
N ALA A 474 -17.62 7.15 -4.77
CA ALA A 474 -17.43 8.56 -5.16
C ALA A 474 -18.75 9.35 -5.21
N THR A 475 -19.86 8.69 -5.57
CA THR A 475 -21.21 9.24 -5.56
C THR A 475 -22.15 8.28 -4.82
N PRO A 476 -22.23 8.38 -3.47
CA PRO A 476 -23.10 7.54 -2.66
C PRO A 476 -24.56 7.66 -3.10
N VAL A 477 -25.22 6.52 -3.26
CA VAL A 477 -26.67 6.49 -3.49
C VAL A 477 -27.36 6.79 -2.17
N VAL A 478 -28.28 7.76 -2.21
CA VAL A 478 -29.13 8.11 -1.08
C VAL A 478 -30.33 7.19 -1.07
N GLU A 479 -30.55 6.53 0.06
CA GLU A 479 -31.62 5.56 0.25
C GLU A 479 -32.35 5.83 1.57
N THR A 480 -33.49 5.17 1.77
CA THR A 480 -34.24 5.18 3.04
C THR A 480 -34.30 3.77 3.60
N ILE A 481 -33.99 3.60 4.87
CA ILE A 481 -34.07 2.31 5.58
C ILE A 481 -35.07 2.39 6.73
N ASP A 482 -35.57 1.24 7.16
CA ASP A 482 -36.43 1.13 8.35
C ASP A 482 -35.63 1.48 9.62
N ASN A 483 -36.16 2.42 10.40
CA ASN A 483 -35.63 2.86 11.69
C ASN A 483 -35.82 1.80 12.81
N SER A 484 -36.31 0.60 12.46
CA SER A 484 -36.41 -0.54 13.37
C SER A 484 -35.05 -1.17 13.67
N ALA A 485 -34.05 -0.94 12.80
CA ALA A 485 -32.66 -1.22 13.10
C ALA A 485 -32.19 -0.24 14.20
N GLN A 486 -31.79 -0.77 15.37
CA GLN A 486 -31.15 0.06 16.40
C GLN A 486 -29.81 0.57 15.87
N LEU A 487 -29.81 1.73 15.21
CA LEU A 487 -28.59 2.43 14.87
C LEU A 487 -27.91 2.86 16.17
N ASN A 488 -26.85 2.13 16.52
CA ASN A 488 -26.02 2.45 17.67
C ASN A 488 -24.89 3.39 17.21
N PHE A 489 -24.84 4.57 17.80
CA PHE A 489 -23.79 5.54 17.54
C PHE A 489 -22.83 5.57 18.74
N ASP A 490 -21.59 5.12 18.51
CA ASP A 490 -20.47 5.35 19.43
C ASP A 490 -19.58 6.43 18.82
N ASP A 491 -19.91 7.69 19.09
CA ASP A 491 -19.23 8.84 18.51
C ASP A 491 -19.08 10.02 19.49
N CYS A 492 -18.24 10.98 19.12
CA CYS A 492 -17.97 12.17 19.91
C CYS A 492 -17.39 13.29 19.05
N ILE A 493 -17.58 14.54 19.46
CA ILE A 493 -16.84 15.69 18.91
C ILE A 493 -15.65 15.97 19.83
N VAL A 494 -14.44 15.92 19.28
CA VAL A 494 -13.18 16.19 19.97
C VAL A 494 -12.65 17.56 19.57
N VAL A 495 -12.40 18.41 20.55
CA VAL A 495 -11.93 19.79 20.37
C VAL A 495 -10.50 19.91 20.88
N PHE A 496 -9.59 20.38 20.01
CA PHE A 496 -8.19 20.64 20.36
C PHE A 496 -8.04 22.05 20.98
N PRO A 497 -6.97 22.30 21.75
CA PRO A 497 -6.70 23.65 22.25
C PRO A 497 -6.58 24.65 21.08
N PRO A 498 -7.12 25.88 21.22
CA PRO A 498 -7.08 26.90 20.15
C PRO A 498 -5.67 27.18 19.61
N SER A 499 -4.64 27.04 20.45
CA SER A 499 -3.24 27.22 20.08
C SER A 499 -2.73 26.24 19.02
N THR A 500 -3.43 25.13 18.80
CA THR A 500 -3.08 24.14 17.76
C THR A 500 -3.51 24.56 16.37
N GLY A 501 -4.50 25.45 16.25
CA GLY A 501 -5.12 25.78 14.96
C GLY A 501 -5.89 24.62 14.31
N ILE A 502 -6.21 23.56 15.06
CA ILE A 502 -6.94 22.39 14.56
C ILE A 502 -8.43 22.57 14.86
N ASP A 503 -9.25 22.52 13.81
CA ASP A 503 -10.71 22.55 13.93
C ASP A 503 -11.25 21.31 14.67
N PRO A 504 -12.46 21.37 15.26
CA PRO A 504 -13.09 20.22 15.89
C PRO A 504 -13.20 19.01 14.97
N VAL A 505 -13.01 17.83 15.54
CA VAL A 505 -13.02 16.56 14.82
C VAL A 505 -14.16 15.70 15.33
N TYR A 506 -14.93 15.12 14.43
CA TYR A 506 -15.88 14.07 14.75
C TYR A 506 -15.17 12.72 14.74
N VAL A 507 -15.32 11.96 15.82
CA VAL A 507 -14.74 10.62 16.01
C VAL A 507 -15.87 9.63 16.17
N MET A 508 -15.82 8.55 15.40
CA MET A 508 -16.74 7.41 15.47
C MET A 508 -15.92 6.15 15.75
N PHE A 509 -16.45 5.26 16.58
CA PHE A 509 -15.98 3.89 16.74
C PHE A 509 -16.97 2.88 16.13
N LYS A 510 -16.44 1.72 15.71
CA LYS A 510 -17.28 0.57 15.34
C LYS A 510 -18.19 0.20 16.52
N ALA A 511 -19.50 0.17 16.28
CA ALA A 511 -20.48 -0.22 17.29
C ALA A 511 -20.34 -1.70 17.71
N VAL A 512 -20.51 -1.97 19.00
CA VAL A 512 -20.61 -3.33 19.55
C VAL A 512 -22.00 -3.87 19.22
N GLY A 513 -22.08 -4.98 18.46
CA GLY A 513 -23.35 -5.67 18.20
C GLY A 513 -23.98 -5.47 16.82
N ASN A 514 -23.23 -5.01 15.81
CA ASN A 514 -23.70 -5.03 14.43
C ASN A 514 -23.90 -6.48 13.95
N THR A 515 -25.08 -7.03 14.20
CA THR A 515 -25.60 -8.17 13.44
C THR A 515 -25.80 -7.73 11.98
N PRO A 516 -25.55 -8.63 11.01
CA PRO A 516 -25.85 -8.36 9.61
C PRO A 516 -27.31 -7.93 9.44
N ALA A 517 -27.53 -6.94 8.57
CA ALA A 517 -28.86 -6.60 8.08
C ALA A 517 -29.44 -7.73 7.21
#